data_AF-A0A1F0GLW4-F1
#
_entry.id   AF-A0A1F0GLW4-F1
#
_cell.length_a   1.000
_cell.length_b   1.000
_cell.length_c   1.000
_cell.angle_alpha   90.00
_cell.angle_beta   90.00
_cell.angle_gamma   90.00
#
_symmetry.space_group_name_H-M   'P 1'
#
loop_
_entity.id
_entity.type
_entity.pdbx_description
1 polymer ?
#
loop_
_entity_poly.entity_id
_entity_poly.type
_entity_poly.pdbx_seq_one_letter_code
_entity_poly.pdbx_strand_id
1 'polypeptide(L)'
;MYENKWVWQNIYVRDSHDMRFEVFPGDHCFIIGHHVKSKSILEEAADKLVKAGFNYFNIFGEEANLWAEVILIKAKEKRQSIHVEQSKVDMVRMTYDLVMLATLKENSINFVVSDDEYFTSYLLEDLNDIFSGKSEFTTSDWQKFRAGYEFNYGGKDAIISISKDILIGFLGEEKIFENIDKAFREKLFDGKNFYEIWSDVL
;
A
#
# COMPACT_ATOMS: atom_id res chain seq x y z
N MET A 1 -14.59 -12.71 9.81
CA MET A 1 -13.76 -12.28 10.94
C MET A 1 -12.42 -13.01 10.97
N TYR A 2 -11.36 -12.36 10.47
CA TYR A 2 -9.99 -12.86 10.48
C TYR A 2 -9.31 -12.47 11.79
N GLU A 3 -9.65 -13.17 12.87
CA GLU A 3 -8.98 -12.97 14.16
C GLU A 3 -7.62 -13.68 14.15
N ASN A 4 -6.53 -12.91 14.17
CA ASN A 4 -5.16 -13.39 14.44
C ASN A 4 -4.67 -14.51 13.51
N LYS A 5 -4.34 -14.19 12.25
CA LYS A 5 -3.91 -15.21 11.30
C LYS A 5 -2.67 -14.82 10.50
N TRP A 6 -1.73 -15.75 10.43
CA TRP A 6 -0.70 -15.76 9.39
C TRP A 6 -1.37 -16.15 8.06
N VAL A 7 -1.37 -15.22 7.12
CA VAL A 7 -1.94 -15.43 5.78
C VAL A 7 -0.87 -15.71 4.74
N TRP A 8 0.38 -15.39 5.07
CA TRP A 8 1.58 -15.76 4.33
C TRP A 8 2.74 -15.99 5.31
N GLN A 9 3.92 -16.41 4.82
CA GLN A 9 5.08 -16.72 5.66
C GLN A 9 5.51 -15.57 6.60
N ASN A 10 5.25 -14.33 6.17
CA ASN A 10 5.66 -13.11 6.88
C ASN A 10 4.59 -12.00 6.87
N ILE A 11 3.32 -12.37 6.65
CA ILE A 11 2.16 -11.45 6.74
C ILE A 11 1.22 -11.94 7.84
N TYR A 12 1.05 -11.13 8.87
CA TYR A 12 0.14 -11.37 9.97
C TYR A 12 -1.02 -10.38 9.93
N VAL A 13 -2.26 -10.88 9.94
CA VAL A 13 -3.47 -10.06 9.80
C VAL A 13 -4.30 -10.10 11.08
N ARG A 14 -4.79 -8.93 11.48
CA ARG A 14 -5.68 -8.71 12.62
C ARG A 14 -6.86 -7.84 12.23
N ASP A 15 -8.06 -8.42 12.22
CA ASP A 15 -9.29 -7.64 12.27
C ASP A 15 -9.60 -7.18 13.71
N SER A 16 -10.01 -5.92 13.86
CA SER A 16 -10.40 -5.28 15.11
C SER A 16 -11.32 -4.09 14.84
N HIS A 17 -12.64 -4.33 14.90
CA HIS A 17 -13.67 -3.30 14.67
C HIS A 17 -13.58 -2.08 15.60
N ASP A 18 -12.95 -2.22 16.77
CA ASP A 18 -12.76 -1.16 17.76
C ASP A 18 -11.30 -0.68 17.85
N MET A 19 -10.42 -1.16 16.97
CA MET A 19 -8.97 -0.92 16.97
C MET A 19 -8.29 -1.18 18.33
N ARG A 20 -8.84 -2.12 19.11
CA ARG A 20 -8.20 -2.68 20.30
C ARG A 20 -7.61 -4.03 19.96
N PHE A 21 -6.30 -4.06 19.80
CA PHE A 21 -5.55 -5.24 19.43
C PHE A 21 -4.24 -5.36 20.20
N GLU A 22 -3.75 -6.59 20.26
CA GLU A 22 -2.35 -6.87 20.59
C GLU A 22 -1.51 -6.71 19.33
N VAL A 23 -0.33 -6.12 19.49
CA VAL A 23 0.60 -5.89 18.38
C VAL A 23 1.50 -7.09 18.23
N PHE A 24 1.63 -7.60 17.02
CA PHE A 24 2.72 -8.49 16.67
C PHE A 24 3.89 -7.64 16.14
N PRO A 25 5.06 -7.60 16.82
CA PRO A 25 6.18 -6.77 16.39
C PRO A 25 6.65 -7.12 14.98
N GLY A 26 7.09 -6.12 14.22
CA GLY A 26 7.61 -6.30 12.87
C GLY A 26 8.23 -5.04 12.30
N ASP A 27 8.50 -5.08 11.01
CA ASP A 27 9.22 -4.01 10.29
C ASP A 27 8.24 -3.02 9.66
N HIS A 28 7.16 -3.55 9.08
CA HIS A 28 6.18 -2.79 8.32
C HIS A 28 4.78 -2.97 8.90
N CYS A 29 4.03 -1.88 9.01
CA CYS A 29 2.64 -1.90 9.45
C CYS A 29 1.71 -1.40 8.33
N PHE A 30 0.65 -2.16 8.08
CA PHE A 30 -0.40 -1.86 7.13
C PHE A 30 -1.70 -1.67 7.89
N ILE A 31 -2.40 -0.57 7.65
CA ILE A 31 -3.59 -0.19 8.42
C ILE A 31 -4.75 0.06 7.48
N ILE A 32 -5.80 -0.75 7.59
CA ILE A 32 -7.11 -0.46 7.01
C ILE A 32 -7.93 0.25 8.09
N GLY A 33 -7.96 1.58 8.03
CA GLY A 33 -8.65 2.45 8.98
C GLY A 33 -9.82 3.15 8.31
N HIS A 34 -11.00 2.54 8.37
CA HIS A 34 -12.19 2.98 7.66
C HIS A 34 -13.31 3.49 8.58
N HIS A 35 -13.46 2.92 9.78
CA HIS A 35 -14.63 3.16 10.62
C HIS A 35 -14.32 3.90 11.93
N VAL A 36 -13.21 3.60 12.59
CA VAL A 36 -12.88 4.12 13.91
C VAL A 36 -12.32 5.54 13.79
N LYS A 37 -13.10 6.52 14.28
CA LYS A 37 -12.74 7.95 14.25
C LYS A 37 -12.30 8.51 15.60
N SER A 38 -12.38 7.70 16.65
CA SER A 38 -12.08 8.13 18.02
C SER A 38 -10.59 8.38 18.19
N LYS A 39 -10.19 9.65 18.25
CA LYS A 39 -8.78 10.04 18.37
C LYS A 39 -8.08 9.38 19.56
N SER A 40 -8.75 9.20 20.70
CA SER A 40 -8.13 8.54 21.87
C SER A 40 -7.83 7.06 21.63
N ILE A 41 -8.71 6.35 20.90
CA ILE A 41 -8.49 4.95 20.52
C ILE A 41 -7.32 4.86 19.55
N LEU A 42 -7.30 5.72 18.53
CA LEU A 42 -6.25 5.76 17.53
C LEU A 42 -4.89 6.15 18.13
N GLU A 43 -4.86 7.08 19.09
CA GLU A 43 -3.64 7.45 19.81
C GLU A 43 -3.08 6.30 20.65
N GLU A 44 -3.94 5.52 21.31
CA GLU A 44 -3.52 4.33 22.07
C GLU A 44 -2.95 3.26 21.12
N ALA A 45 -3.66 2.99 20.01
CA ALA A 45 -3.22 2.03 19.01
C ALA A 45 -1.91 2.45 18.33
N ALA A 46 -1.80 3.72 17.93
CA ALA A 46 -0.57 4.28 17.34
C ALA A 46 0.61 4.22 18.30
N ASP A 47 0.42 4.52 19.60
CA ASP A 47 1.50 4.41 20.59
C ASP A 47 1.98 2.96 20.73
N LYS A 48 1.08 1.96 20.69
CA LYS A 48 1.45 0.54 20.69
C LYS A 48 2.27 0.17 19.44
N LEU A 49 1.82 0.58 18.25
CA LEU A 49 2.51 0.31 16.99
C LEU A 49 3.90 0.94 16.96
N VAL A 50 4.02 2.23 17.30
CA VAL A 50 5.33 2.89 17.31
C VAL A 50 6.26 2.26 18.36
N LYS A 51 5.76 1.91 19.55
CA LYS A 51 6.54 1.18 20.58
C LYS A 51 7.02 -0.20 20.12
N ALA A 52 6.27 -0.86 19.23
CA ALA A 52 6.63 -2.16 18.68
C ALA A 52 7.76 -2.09 17.64
N GLY A 53 8.17 -0.88 17.22
CA GLY A 53 9.36 -0.67 16.40
C GLY A 53 9.11 -0.52 14.90
N PHE A 54 7.86 -0.50 14.45
CA PHE A 54 7.54 -0.29 13.04
C PHE A 54 8.09 1.04 12.51
N ASN A 55 8.80 1.00 11.38
CA ASN A 55 9.42 2.16 10.77
C ASN A 55 8.79 2.56 9.42
N TYR A 56 7.90 1.73 8.89
CA TYR A 56 7.11 1.99 7.69
C TYR A 56 5.64 1.72 7.97
N PHE A 57 4.79 2.66 7.57
CA PHE A 57 3.34 2.57 7.65
C PHE A 57 2.73 2.79 6.28
N ASN A 58 1.82 1.91 5.87
CA ASN A 58 0.96 2.11 4.71
C ASN A 58 -0.50 2.07 5.19
N ILE A 59 -1.25 3.14 4.92
CA ILE A 59 -2.55 3.38 5.54
C ILE A 59 -3.60 3.58 4.46
N PHE A 60 -4.66 2.78 4.52
CA PHE A 60 -5.79 2.83 3.60
C PHE A 60 -7.09 3.06 4.37
N GLY A 61 -8.02 3.79 3.76
CA GLY A 61 -9.40 3.95 4.24
C GLY A 61 -9.78 5.39 4.56
N GLU A 62 -11.05 5.61 4.90
CA GLU A 62 -11.61 6.95 5.10
C GLU A 62 -10.89 7.76 6.19
N GLU A 63 -10.37 7.08 7.22
CA GLU A 63 -9.66 7.67 8.35
C GLU A 63 -8.14 7.67 8.18
N ALA A 64 -7.62 7.40 6.97
CA ALA A 64 -6.19 7.32 6.72
C ALA A 64 -5.42 8.57 7.16
N ASN A 65 -5.97 9.76 6.88
CA ASN A 65 -5.39 11.05 7.30
C ASN A 65 -5.25 11.17 8.82
N LEU A 66 -6.28 10.74 9.55
CA LEU A 66 -6.28 10.80 11.02
C LEU A 66 -5.27 9.81 11.59
N TRP A 67 -5.20 8.61 11.02
CA TRP A 67 -4.19 7.61 11.36
C TRP A 67 -2.76 8.11 11.16
N ALA A 68 -2.45 8.69 10.00
CA ALA A 68 -1.11 9.23 9.75
C ALA A 68 -0.76 10.36 10.72
N GLU A 69 -1.71 11.26 11.01
CA GLU A 69 -1.50 12.34 11.98
C GLU A 69 -1.08 11.77 13.35
N VAL A 70 -1.85 10.83 13.90
CA VAL A 70 -1.56 10.28 15.24
C VAL A 70 -0.25 9.49 15.25
N ILE A 71 0.04 8.71 14.21
CA ILE A 71 1.29 7.94 14.09
C ILE A 71 2.51 8.87 14.05
N LEU A 72 2.46 9.93 13.24
CA LEU A 72 3.56 10.91 13.13
C LEU A 72 3.78 11.66 14.45
N ILE A 73 2.71 12.00 15.18
CA ILE A 73 2.83 12.60 16.51
C ILE A 73 3.55 11.65 17.47
N LYS A 74 3.13 10.37 17.54
CA LYS A 74 3.73 9.37 18.43
C LYS A 74 5.18 9.05 18.08
N ALA A 75 5.52 8.99 16.80
CA ALA A 75 6.90 8.82 16.36
C ALA A 75 7.78 10.02 16.75
N LYS A 76 7.27 11.25 16.59
CA LYS A 76 7.99 12.47 17.00
C LYS A 76 8.24 12.51 18.51
N GLU A 77 7.25 12.17 19.33
CA GLU A 77 7.38 12.07 20.79
C GLU A 77 8.52 11.11 21.19
N LYS A 78 8.71 10.02 20.43
CA LYS A 78 9.75 9.00 20.67
C LYS A 78 11.05 9.22 19.91
N ARG A 79 11.15 10.28 19.10
CA ARG A 79 12.31 10.56 18.22
C ARG A 79 12.63 9.41 17.25
N GLN A 80 11.59 8.71 16.80
CA GLN A 80 11.70 7.63 15.82
C GLN A 80 11.51 8.18 14.41
N SER A 81 12.40 7.83 13.49
CA SER A 81 12.19 8.10 12.07
C SER A 81 11.24 7.04 11.52
N ILE A 82 10.11 7.48 11.00
CA ILE A 82 9.13 6.61 10.36
C ILE A 82 8.76 7.18 8.99
N HIS A 83 8.44 6.29 8.06
CA HIS A 83 7.85 6.62 6.78
C HIS A 83 6.36 6.29 6.80
N VAL A 84 5.52 7.20 6.32
CA VAL A 84 4.08 7.01 6.28
C VAL A 84 3.58 7.28 4.86
N GLU A 85 2.93 6.29 4.28
CA GLU A 85 2.16 6.38 3.05
C GLU A 85 0.69 6.23 3.40
N GLN A 86 -0.16 7.05 2.81
CA GLN A 86 -1.58 7.03 3.12
C GLN A 86 -2.43 7.32 1.88
N SER A 87 -3.60 6.69 1.82
CA SER A 87 -4.61 6.98 0.81
C SER A 87 -6.00 6.63 1.31
N LYS A 88 -6.98 7.46 0.93
CA LYS A 88 -8.39 7.12 1.19
C LYS A 88 -8.98 6.14 0.18
N VAL A 89 -8.37 6.03 -1.00
CA VAL A 89 -8.98 5.41 -2.18
C VAL A 89 -8.10 4.35 -2.86
N ASP A 90 -6.81 4.30 -2.52
CA ASP A 90 -5.82 3.50 -3.25
C ASP A 90 -5.47 2.21 -2.50
N MET A 91 -6.44 1.29 -2.45
CA MET A 91 -6.26 -0.03 -1.83
C MET A 91 -5.29 -0.90 -2.62
N VAL A 92 -5.33 -0.79 -3.96
CA VAL A 92 -4.47 -1.56 -4.87
C VAL A 92 -3.00 -1.31 -4.54
N ARG A 93 -2.61 -0.04 -4.34
CA ARG A 93 -1.25 0.29 -3.90
C ARG A 93 -0.88 -0.40 -2.59
N MET A 94 -1.75 -0.35 -1.58
CA MET A 94 -1.49 -1.02 -0.30
C MET A 94 -1.24 -2.52 -0.49
N THR A 95 -2.08 -3.18 -1.28
CA THR A 95 -1.95 -4.62 -1.55
C THR A 95 -0.62 -4.93 -2.23
N TYR A 96 -0.30 -4.24 -3.34
CA TYR A 96 0.94 -4.51 -4.07
C TYR A 96 2.19 -4.13 -3.26
N ASP A 97 2.16 -3.07 -2.46
CA ASP A 97 3.25 -2.73 -1.54
C ASP A 97 3.46 -3.83 -0.50
N LEU A 98 2.37 -4.38 0.05
CA LEU A 98 2.43 -5.50 1.00
C LEU A 98 3.06 -6.75 0.36
N VAL A 99 2.59 -7.16 -0.80
CA VAL A 99 3.14 -8.34 -1.52
C VAL A 99 4.61 -8.11 -1.89
N MET A 100 4.95 -6.92 -2.40
CA MET A 100 6.32 -6.56 -2.77
C MET A 100 7.25 -6.65 -1.56
N LEU A 101 6.88 -6.07 -0.41
CA LEU A 101 7.70 -6.15 0.80
C LEU A 101 7.80 -7.58 1.33
N ALA A 102 6.69 -8.32 1.34
CA ALA A 102 6.65 -9.72 1.77
C ALA A 102 7.56 -10.62 0.92
N THR A 103 7.66 -10.35 -0.39
CA THR A 103 8.42 -11.16 -1.35
C THR A 103 9.89 -10.74 -1.42
N LEU A 104 10.17 -9.43 -1.50
CA LEU A 104 11.53 -8.93 -1.72
C LEU A 104 12.34 -8.77 -0.41
N LYS A 105 11.65 -8.78 0.73
CA LYS A 105 12.24 -8.73 2.08
C LYS A 105 11.70 -9.88 2.92
N GLU A 106 12.01 -11.12 2.53
CA GLU A 106 11.46 -12.35 3.14
C GLU A 106 11.63 -12.42 4.67
N ASN A 107 12.71 -11.86 5.21
CA ASN A 107 12.99 -11.83 6.66
C ASN A 107 12.24 -10.73 7.43
N SER A 108 11.54 -9.83 6.73
CA SER A 108 10.76 -8.76 7.35
C SER A 108 9.37 -9.24 7.72
N ILE A 109 8.85 -8.79 8.86
CA ILE A 109 7.48 -9.08 9.29
C ILE A 109 6.56 -7.92 8.90
N ASN A 110 5.45 -8.25 8.24
CA ASN A 110 4.42 -7.32 7.82
C ASN A 110 3.16 -7.53 8.67
N PHE A 111 2.82 -6.54 9.49
CA PHE A 111 1.64 -6.57 10.34
C PHE A 111 0.51 -5.78 9.71
N VAL A 112 -0.63 -6.42 9.45
CA VAL A 112 -1.84 -5.80 8.92
C VAL A 112 -2.88 -5.72 10.04
N VAL A 113 -3.43 -4.52 10.26
CA VAL A 113 -4.56 -4.32 11.16
C VAL A 113 -5.70 -3.61 10.44
N SER A 114 -6.93 -4.04 10.68
CA SER A 114 -8.11 -3.53 10.00
C SER A 114 -9.28 -3.35 10.95
N ASP A 115 -10.06 -2.27 10.79
CA ASP A 115 -11.39 -2.14 11.42
C ASP A 115 -12.56 -2.52 10.49
N ASP A 116 -12.27 -2.88 9.24
CA ASP A 116 -13.25 -3.16 8.20
C ASP A 116 -13.01 -4.56 7.59
N GLU A 117 -13.88 -5.50 7.95
CA GLU A 117 -13.83 -6.90 7.49
C GLU A 117 -13.96 -7.03 5.97
N TYR A 118 -14.67 -6.12 5.32
CA TYR A 118 -14.95 -6.19 3.90
C TYR A 118 -13.69 -5.82 3.10
N PHE A 119 -13.01 -4.74 3.48
CA PHE A 119 -11.70 -4.42 2.90
C PHE A 119 -10.62 -5.43 3.29
N THR A 120 -10.67 -6.03 4.49
CA THR A 120 -9.77 -7.15 4.81
C THR A 120 -9.99 -8.32 3.84
N SER A 121 -11.23 -8.66 3.55
CA SER A 121 -11.55 -9.78 2.63
C SER A 121 -11.00 -9.52 1.23
N TYR A 122 -11.18 -8.32 0.69
CA TYR A 122 -10.59 -7.94 -0.60
C TYR A 122 -9.07 -8.01 -0.60
N LEU A 123 -8.41 -7.53 0.45
CA LEU A 123 -6.96 -7.62 0.57
C LEU A 123 -6.52 -9.09 0.47
N LEU A 124 -7.18 -9.98 1.22
CA LEU A 124 -6.81 -11.40 1.24
C LEU A 124 -7.07 -12.12 -0.08
N GLU A 125 -8.16 -11.77 -0.78
CA GLU A 125 -8.44 -12.29 -2.13
C GLU A 125 -7.36 -11.86 -3.11
N ASP A 126 -7.00 -10.58 -3.13
CA ASP A 126 -5.95 -10.06 -4.01
C ASP A 126 -4.58 -10.67 -3.67
N LEU A 127 -4.23 -10.79 -2.37
CA LEU A 127 -3.00 -11.45 -1.93
C LEU A 127 -2.93 -12.88 -2.49
N ASN A 128 -4.03 -13.64 -2.39
CA ASN A 128 -4.08 -15.00 -2.89
C ASN A 128 -3.90 -15.05 -4.42
N ASP A 129 -4.55 -14.16 -5.16
CA ASP A 129 -4.44 -14.14 -6.62
C ASP A 129 -3.04 -13.72 -7.09
N ILE A 130 -2.38 -12.79 -6.39
CA ILE A 130 -0.99 -12.40 -6.70
C ILE A 130 -0.02 -13.54 -6.35
N PHE A 131 -0.09 -14.10 -5.13
CA PHE A 131 0.83 -15.17 -4.72
C PHE A 131 0.63 -16.49 -5.48
N SER A 132 -0.58 -16.77 -5.97
CA SER A 132 -0.86 -17.93 -6.82
C SER A 132 -0.48 -17.74 -8.29
N GLY A 133 -0.01 -16.54 -8.68
CA GLY A 133 0.39 -16.22 -10.04
C GLY A 133 -0.78 -16.04 -11.01
N LYS A 134 -1.99 -15.75 -10.50
CA LYS A 134 -3.15 -15.42 -11.35
C LYS A 134 -3.16 -13.95 -11.77
N SER A 135 -2.53 -13.06 -11.00
CA SER A 135 -2.34 -11.67 -11.40
C SER A 135 -1.31 -11.58 -12.53
N GLU A 136 -1.66 -10.87 -13.62
CA GLU A 136 -0.74 -10.60 -14.73
C GLU A 136 0.37 -9.62 -14.31
N PHE A 137 0.10 -8.78 -13.31
CA PHE A 137 1.03 -7.78 -12.82
C PHE A 137 1.78 -8.34 -11.60
N THR A 138 3.08 -8.59 -11.75
CA THR A 138 3.89 -9.26 -10.72
C THR A 138 4.43 -8.29 -9.66
N THR A 139 5.02 -8.84 -8.60
CA THR A 139 5.74 -8.04 -7.58
C THR A 139 6.93 -7.28 -8.14
N SER A 140 7.64 -7.87 -9.10
CA SER A 140 8.79 -7.23 -9.74
C SER A 140 8.34 -6.10 -10.66
N ASP A 141 7.19 -6.26 -11.30
CA ASP A 141 6.57 -5.24 -12.16
C ASP A 141 6.13 -4.03 -11.34
N TRP A 142 5.52 -4.29 -10.17
CA TRP A 142 5.20 -3.24 -9.21
C TRP A 142 6.43 -2.51 -8.70
N GLN A 143 7.51 -3.24 -8.40
CA GLN A 143 8.77 -2.60 -7.99
C GLN A 143 9.32 -1.67 -9.09
N LYS A 144 9.34 -2.13 -10.35
CA LYS A 144 9.76 -1.31 -11.50
C LYS A 144 8.88 -0.07 -11.65
N PHE A 145 7.56 -0.24 -11.60
CA PHE A 145 6.60 0.86 -11.64
C PHE A 145 6.86 1.87 -10.51
N ARG A 146 7.03 1.39 -9.27
CA ARG A 146 7.32 2.21 -8.08
C ARG A 146 8.65 2.96 -8.17
N ALA A 147 9.64 2.41 -8.83
CA ALA A 147 10.93 3.08 -9.05
C ALA A 147 10.85 4.20 -10.08
N GLY A 148 9.81 4.23 -10.91
CA GLY A 148 9.78 5.02 -12.14
C GLY A 148 10.72 4.42 -13.19
N TYR A 149 10.31 4.50 -14.46
CA TYR A 149 11.14 4.03 -15.58
C TYR A 149 10.66 4.61 -16.91
N GLU A 150 11.57 4.63 -17.88
CA GLU A 150 11.31 5.02 -19.27
C GLU A 150 11.13 3.77 -20.14
N PHE A 151 10.23 3.83 -21.12
CA PHE A 151 9.97 2.72 -22.03
C PHE A 151 9.48 3.22 -23.39
N ASN A 152 9.56 2.36 -24.40
CA ASN A 152 9.01 2.65 -25.72
C ASN A 152 7.69 1.89 -25.91
N TYR A 153 6.64 2.58 -26.35
CA TYR A 153 5.37 1.97 -26.70
C TYR A 153 4.84 2.58 -28.01
N GLY A 154 4.47 1.73 -28.96
CA GLY A 154 3.97 2.19 -30.27
C GLY A 154 4.99 3.03 -31.06
N GLY A 155 6.29 2.85 -30.82
CA GLY A 155 7.36 3.63 -31.46
C GLY A 155 7.55 5.03 -30.86
N LYS A 156 6.92 5.34 -29.73
CA LYS A 156 7.07 6.59 -28.97
C LYS A 156 7.68 6.31 -27.60
N ASP A 157 8.52 7.24 -27.13
CA ASP A 157 9.07 7.17 -25.79
C ASP A 157 8.05 7.64 -24.76
N ALA A 158 7.98 6.92 -23.65
CA ALA A 158 7.09 7.15 -22.53
C ALA A 158 7.84 7.05 -21.21
N ILE A 159 7.30 7.71 -20.18
CA ILE A 159 7.92 7.78 -18.87
C ILE A 159 6.89 7.59 -17.76
N ILE A 160 7.32 6.90 -16.71
CA ILE A 160 6.67 6.91 -15.40
C ILE A 160 7.65 7.49 -14.40
N SER A 161 7.20 8.51 -13.66
CA SER A 161 7.93 9.09 -12.55
C SER A 161 7.01 9.16 -11.33
N ILE A 162 7.46 8.53 -10.23
CA ILE A 162 6.70 8.48 -8.98
C ILE A 162 7.51 9.22 -7.92
N SER A 163 6.99 10.37 -7.51
CA SER A 163 7.59 11.19 -6.46
C SER A 163 6.50 11.66 -5.49
N LYS A 164 6.46 12.95 -5.15
CA LYS A 164 5.29 13.56 -4.52
C LYS A 164 4.08 13.53 -5.47
N ASP A 165 4.35 13.74 -6.76
CA ASP A 165 3.37 13.67 -7.83
C ASP A 165 3.66 12.42 -8.70
N ILE A 166 2.62 11.86 -9.31
CA ILE A 166 2.73 10.72 -10.22
C ILE A 166 2.57 11.22 -11.65
N LEU A 167 3.64 11.10 -12.44
CA LEU A 167 3.69 11.58 -13.81
C LEU A 167 3.82 10.39 -14.76
N ILE A 168 2.87 10.25 -15.68
CA ILE A 168 2.80 9.13 -16.65
C ILE A 168 2.38 9.66 -18.01
N GLY A 169 3.02 9.18 -19.07
CA GLY A 169 2.58 9.39 -20.45
C GLY A 169 3.73 9.32 -21.46
N PHE A 170 3.42 9.66 -22.72
CA PHE A 170 4.46 9.85 -23.74
C PHE A 170 5.29 11.09 -23.41
N LEU A 171 6.57 11.07 -23.78
CA LEU A 171 7.50 12.17 -23.54
C LEU A 171 6.96 13.48 -24.15
N GLY A 172 6.74 14.50 -23.32
CA GLY A 172 6.16 15.79 -23.70
C GLY A 172 4.62 15.86 -23.69
N GLU A 173 3.92 14.75 -23.41
CA GLU A 173 2.46 14.66 -23.29
C GLU A 173 2.04 14.04 -21.93
N GLU A 174 2.91 14.12 -20.92
CA GLU A 174 2.70 13.46 -19.64
C GLU A 174 1.57 14.10 -18.84
N LYS A 175 0.81 13.27 -18.12
CA LYS A 175 -0.21 13.72 -17.17
C LYS A 175 0.25 13.51 -15.74
N ILE A 176 -0.22 14.39 -14.87
CA ILE A 176 0.01 14.32 -13.43
C ILE A 176 -1.24 13.78 -12.73
N PHE A 177 -1.03 12.85 -11.79
CA PHE A 177 -2.09 12.20 -11.02
C PHE A 177 -1.87 12.33 -9.52
N GLU A 178 -2.98 12.36 -8.80
CA GLU A 178 -3.03 12.47 -7.34
C GLU A 178 -2.75 11.15 -6.61
N ASN A 179 -2.98 10.01 -7.27
CA ASN A 179 -2.76 8.68 -6.71
C ASN A 179 -2.45 7.64 -7.80
N ILE A 180 -1.92 6.49 -7.38
CA ILE A 180 -1.41 5.47 -8.29
C ILE A 180 -2.58 4.78 -9.00
N ASP A 181 -3.64 4.43 -8.29
CA ASP A 181 -4.81 3.75 -8.89
C ASP A 181 -5.37 4.53 -10.10
N LYS A 182 -5.56 5.85 -9.98
CA LYS A 182 -5.97 6.71 -11.10
C LYS A 182 -4.96 6.70 -12.23
N ALA A 183 -3.67 6.90 -11.92
CA ALA A 183 -2.61 6.96 -12.92
C ALA A 183 -2.51 5.65 -13.72
N PHE A 184 -2.68 4.53 -13.02
CA PHE A 184 -2.55 3.18 -13.55
C PHE A 184 -3.72 2.80 -14.47
N ARG A 185 -4.93 3.31 -14.18
CA ARG A 185 -6.17 3.01 -14.93
C ARG A 185 -6.54 4.03 -16.00
N GLU A 186 -5.87 5.19 -16.04
CA GLU A 186 -6.12 6.22 -17.05
C GLU A 186 -5.68 5.75 -18.45
N LYS A 187 -6.51 6.02 -19.45
CA LYS A 187 -6.26 5.65 -20.85
C LYS A 187 -5.30 6.61 -21.55
N LEU A 188 -4.01 6.47 -21.28
CA LEU A 188 -2.94 7.34 -21.79
C LEU A 188 -2.29 6.85 -23.08
N PHE A 189 -2.30 5.54 -23.33
CA PHE A 189 -1.46 4.92 -24.35
C PHE A 189 -2.32 4.40 -25.50
N ASP A 190 -2.59 5.28 -26.46
CA ASP A 190 -3.46 5.00 -27.62
C ASP A 190 -4.86 4.47 -27.22
N GLY A 191 -5.42 5.05 -26.15
CA GLY A 191 -6.73 4.68 -25.61
C GLY A 191 -6.72 3.47 -24.68
N LYS A 192 -5.53 2.89 -24.41
CA LYS A 192 -5.32 1.86 -23.39
C LYS A 192 -4.72 2.46 -22.11
N ASN A 193 -5.01 1.84 -20.98
CA ASN A 193 -4.35 2.14 -19.70
C ASN A 193 -3.06 1.35 -19.55
N PHE A 194 -2.34 1.62 -18.45
CA PHE A 194 -1.04 1.01 -18.23
C PHE A 194 -1.11 -0.51 -18.01
N TYR A 195 -2.13 -0.99 -17.29
CA TYR A 195 -2.38 -2.42 -17.10
C TYR A 195 -2.54 -3.14 -18.45
N GLU A 196 -3.31 -2.55 -19.37
CA GLU A 196 -3.58 -3.10 -20.70
C GLU A 196 -2.37 -3.15 -21.64
N ILE A 197 -1.33 -2.35 -21.38
CA ILE A 197 -0.12 -2.33 -22.21
C ILE A 197 1.06 -3.00 -21.52
N TRP A 198 0.93 -3.45 -20.27
CA TRP A 198 2.07 -3.93 -19.48
C TRP A 198 2.85 -5.04 -20.19
N SER A 199 2.15 -6.01 -20.81
CA SER A 199 2.79 -7.08 -21.58
C SER A 199 3.57 -6.60 -22.80
N ASP A 200 3.22 -5.44 -23.36
CA ASP A 200 3.88 -4.83 -24.52
C ASP A 200 5.09 -3.98 -24.11
N VAL A 201 5.23 -3.67 -22.81
CA VAL A 201 6.26 -2.79 -22.23
C VAL A 201 7.41 -3.58 -21.58
N LEU A 202 7.24 -4.90 -21.41
CA LEU A 202 8.23 -5.82 -20.83
C LEU A 202 9.42 -6.12 -21.75
#